data_AF-A0A8T2XA12-F1
#
_entry.id   AF-A0A8T2XA12-F1
#
_cell.length_a   1.000
_cell.length_b   1.000
_cell.length_c   1.000
_cell.angle_alpha   90.00
_cell.angle_beta   90.00
_cell.angle_gamma   90.00
#
_symmetry.space_group_name_H-M   'P 1'
#
loop_
_entity.id
_entity.type
_entity.pdbx_description
1 polymer ?
#
loop_
_entity_poly.entity_id
_entity_poly.type
_entity_poly.pdbx_seq_one_letter_code
_entity_poly.pdbx_strand_id
1 'polypeptide(L)'
;MYEDGDIALTYGAISRECIRHQIVARYVLGSEYMKKFFTYIQIPNFDIASDAQSTFKELLTRHRSTVAEFLSANYDWFFQGYNSQLLQSPNNITRRHAVKLLGDMLLDRSNSAVMVRYDSNKTIQLDTFHVFKLFVANQKKPPEIISVLVTNRSKLLRFLGDFSIDKEDEQFEADKAQVIKEIATLEIIDERSCTDADDCEV
;
A
#
# COMPACT_ATOMS: atom_id res chain seq x y z
N MET A 1 20.34 -2.15 20.10
CA MET A 1 19.71 -0.87 20.52
C MET A 1 18.47 -1.13 21.36
N TYR A 2 17.57 -2.03 20.95
CA TYR A 2 16.32 -2.36 21.67
C TYR A 2 16.32 -3.75 22.34
N GLU A 3 17.49 -4.35 22.55
CA GLU A 3 17.62 -5.71 23.11
C GLU A 3 17.69 -5.72 24.65
N ASP A 4 18.01 -4.58 25.26
CA ASP A 4 18.07 -4.38 26.70
C ASP A 4 16.94 -3.46 27.14
N GLY A 5 15.95 -4.03 27.84
CA GLY A 5 14.69 -3.36 28.18
C GLY A 5 14.86 -2.13 29.08
N ASP A 6 15.85 -2.12 29.96
CA ASP A 6 16.01 -1.06 30.98
C ASP A 6 16.57 0.24 30.39
N ILE A 7 17.29 0.14 29.27
CA ILE A 7 17.98 1.26 28.62
C ILE A 7 17.53 1.51 27.18
N ALA A 8 16.66 0.65 26.63
CA ALA A 8 16.14 0.73 25.27
C ALA A 8 15.53 2.11 24.93
N LEU A 9 14.69 2.65 25.81
CA LEU A 9 14.01 3.93 25.56
C LEU A 9 14.99 5.12 25.56
N THR A 10 15.96 5.10 26.47
CA THR A 10 17.02 6.13 26.52
C THR A 10 17.86 6.09 25.24
N TYR A 11 18.26 4.90 24.78
CA TYR A 11 18.99 4.77 23.53
C TYR A 11 18.15 5.16 22.31
N GLY A 12 16.87 4.84 22.30
CA GLY A 12 15.93 5.24 21.26
C GLY A 12 15.86 6.76 21.12
N ALA A 13 15.70 7.47 22.24
CA ALA A 13 15.68 8.93 22.26
C ALA A 13 16.99 9.56 21.75
N ILE A 14 18.15 9.09 22.24
CA ILE A 14 19.46 9.57 21.79
C ILE A 14 19.64 9.28 20.29
N SER A 15 19.29 8.07 19.86
CA SER A 15 19.44 7.66 18.46
C SER A 15 18.58 8.51 17.53
N ARG A 16 17.35 8.86 17.94
CA ARG A 16 16.49 9.78 17.18
C ARG A 16 17.10 11.18 17.05
N GLU A 17 17.74 11.71 18.08
CA GLU A 17 18.47 12.97 17.97
C GLU A 17 19.67 12.85 17.01
N CYS A 18 20.41 11.74 17.05
CA CYS A 18 21.56 11.54 16.16
C CYS A 18 21.16 11.41 14.69
N ILE A 19 20.10 10.66 14.36
CA ILE A 19 19.65 10.45 12.96
C ILE A 19 19.03 11.70 12.34
N ARG A 20 18.82 12.78 13.11
CA ARG A 20 18.55 14.12 12.52
C ARG A 20 19.70 14.60 11.65
N HIS A 21 20.91 14.11 11.87
CA HIS A 21 22.05 14.36 11.00
C HIS A 21 22.10 13.32 9.86
N GLN A 22 22.06 13.79 8.61
CA GLN A 22 22.00 12.93 7.43
C GLN A 22 23.13 11.90 7.35
N ILE A 23 24.35 12.25 7.79
CA ILE A 23 25.50 11.35 7.78
C ILE A 23 25.30 10.15 8.72
N VAL A 24 24.70 10.38 9.90
CA VAL A 24 24.40 9.32 10.86
C VAL A 24 23.26 8.46 10.34
N ALA A 25 22.19 9.08 9.82
CA ALA A 25 21.08 8.34 9.23
C ALA A 25 21.55 7.44 8.07
N ARG A 26 22.43 7.94 7.19
CA ARG A 26 23.02 7.17 6.09
C ARG A 26 23.83 5.98 6.63
N TYR A 27 24.64 6.19 7.66
CA TYR A 27 25.40 5.11 8.29
C TYR A 27 24.49 4.01 8.86
N VAL A 28 23.43 4.41 9.58
CA VAL A 28 22.48 3.45 10.15
C VAL A 28 21.70 2.71 9.06
N LEU A 29 21.19 3.41 8.04
CA LEU A 29 20.49 2.80 6.91
C LEU A 29 21.36 1.77 6.17
N GLY A 30 22.64 2.08 5.96
CA GLY A 30 23.58 1.17 5.29
C GLY A 30 24.10 0.02 6.16
N SER A 31 23.67 -0.09 7.41
CA SER A 31 24.17 -1.10 8.36
C SER A 31 23.24 -2.31 8.48
N GLU A 32 23.80 -3.44 8.93
CA GLU A 32 23.01 -4.64 9.26
C GLU A 32 21.98 -4.41 10.37
N TYR A 33 22.13 -3.34 11.18
CA TYR A 33 21.15 -2.97 12.20
C TYR A 33 19.79 -2.60 11.60
N MET A 34 19.75 -2.17 10.33
CA MET A 34 18.50 -1.79 9.68
C MET A 34 17.52 -2.98 9.61
N LYS A 35 18.03 -4.21 9.38
CA LYS A 35 17.21 -5.43 9.34
C LYS A 35 16.58 -5.76 10.70
N LYS A 36 17.28 -5.43 11.79
CA LYS A 36 16.79 -5.71 13.15
C LYS A 36 15.52 -4.93 13.50
N PHE A 37 15.25 -3.81 12.84
CA PHE A 37 14.01 -3.07 13.07
C PHE A 37 12.77 -3.90 12.79
N PHE A 38 12.78 -4.83 11.83
CA PHE A 38 11.64 -5.72 11.59
C PHE A 38 11.27 -6.57 12.82
N THR A 39 12.27 -6.92 13.64
CA THR A 39 12.07 -7.60 14.92
C THR A 39 11.72 -6.61 16.04
N TYR A 40 12.45 -5.49 16.14
CA TYR A 40 12.28 -4.54 17.24
C TYR A 40 10.88 -3.93 17.32
N ILE A 41 10.26 -3.63 16.16
CA ILE A 41 8.90 -3.06 16.11
C ILE A 41 7.80 -4.07 16.44
N GLN A 42 8.16 -5.34 16.64
CA GLN A 42 7.25 -6.44 16.99
C GLN A 42 7.54 -6.99 18.39
N ILE A 43 8.42 -6.34 19.17
CA ILE A 43 8.67 -6.70 20.56
C ILE A 43 7.35 -6.60 21.37
N PRO A 44 7.05 -7.57 22.27
CA PRO A 44 5.79 -7.57 23.03
C PRO A 44 5.60 -6.35 23.93
N ASN A 45 6.69 -5.74 24.39
CA ASN A 45 6.65 -4.49 25.14
C ASN A 45 6.25 -3.34 24.22
N PHE A 46 5.06 -2.78 24.47
CA PHE A 46 4.46 -1.73 23.65
C PHE A 46 5.31 -0.46 23.57
N ASP A 47 5.89 0.00 24.68
CA ASP A 47 6.68 1.23 24.71
C ASP A 47 7.94 1.08 23.86
N ILE A 48 8.63 -0.05 23.99
CA ILE A 48 9.83 -0.38 23.20
C ILE A 48 9.49 -0.52 21.71
N ALA A 49 8.43 -1.24 21.38
CA ALA A 49 8.02 -1.43 19.98
C ALA A 49 7.57 -0.12 19.33
N SER A 50 6.83 0.72 20.06
CA SER A 50 6.39 2.04 19.61
C SER A 50 7.56 3.01 19.41
N ASP A 51 8.54 2.97 20.32
CA ASP A 51 9.77 3.75 20.20
C ASP A 51 10.61 3.31 18.98
N ALA A 52 10.81 2.00 18.81
CA ALA A 52 11.48 1.43 17.64
C ALA A 52 10.76 1.78 16.34
N GLN A 53 9.43 1.73 16.32
CA GLN A 53 8.62 2.10 15.16
C GLN A 53 8.80 3.58 14.80
N SER A 54 8.87 4.45 15.80
CA SER A 54 9.10 5.88 15.60
C SER A 54 10.49 6.15 15.01
N THR A 55 11.53 5.50 15.53
CA THR A 55 12.89 5.58 15.01
C THR A 55 12.99 5.02 13.58
N PHE A 56 12.36 3.88 13.31
CA PHE A 56 12.31 3.26 11.98
C PHE A 56 11.63 4.18 10.95
N LYS A 57 10.48 4.76 11.32
CA LYS A 57 9.78 5.75 10.51
C LYS A 57 10.66 6.96 10.23
N GLU A 58 11.32 7.49 11.26
CA GLU A 58 12.19 8.66 11.13
C GLU A 58 13.35 8.43 10.14
N LEU A 59 14.04 7.29 10.26
CA LEU A 59 15.08 6.86 9.33
C LEU A 59 14.59 6.82 7.87
N LEU A 60 13.37 6.31 7.65
CA LEU A 60 12.80 6.08 6.32
C LEU A 60 12.06 7.27 5.73
N THR A 61 11.95 8.40 6.44
CA THR A 61 11.15 9.55 5.96
C THR A 61 11.84 10.91 6.12
N ARG A 62 12.91 11.01 6.92
CA ARG A 62 13.58 12.30 7.17
C ARG A 62 14.38 12.80 5.96
N HIS A 63 15.39 12.05 5.57
CA HIS A 63 16.41 12.47 4.63
C HIS A 63 16.11 11.90 3.25
N ARG A 64 15.17 12.54 2.54
CA ARG A 64 14.52 11.99 1.34
C ARG A 64 15.48 11.43 0.29
N SER A 65 16.56 12.14 -0.04
CA SER A 65 17.57 11.66 -1.01
C SER A 65 18.31 10.42 -0.52
N THR A 66 18.76 10.42 0.73
CA THR A 66 19.42 9.25 1.35
C THR A 66 18.49 8.04 1.39
N VAL A 67 17.22 8.24 1.71
CA VAL A 67 16.21 7.17 1.72
C VAL A 67 16.00 6.62 0.32
N ALA A 68 15.85 7.50 -0.69
CA ALA A 68 15.65 7.08 -2.07
C ALA A 68 16.82 6.25 -2.60
N GLU A 69 18.06 6.69 -2.32
CA GLU A 69 19.28 5.92 -2.63
C GLU A 69 19.27 4.56 -1.92
N PHE A 70 18.99 4.54 -0.63
CA PHE A 70 18.93 3.31 0.17
C PHE A 70 17.89 2.33 -0.38
N LEU A 71 16.63 2.76 -0.55
CA LEU A 71 15.54 1.91 -1.02
C LEU A 71 15.80 1.38 -2.43
N SER A 72 16.40 2.18 -3.31
CA SER A 72 16.74 1.74 -4.66
C SER A 72 17.84 0.68 -4.65
N ALA A 73 18.90 0.89 -3.86
CA ALA A 73 20.04 -0.02 -3.78
C ALA A 73 19.72 -1.33 -3.03
N ASN A 74 18.73 -1.30 -2.14
CA ASN A 74 18.39 -2.39 -1.22
C ASN A 74 17.01 -2.98 -1.45
N TYR A 75 16.42 -2.69 -2.61
CA TYR A 75 15.01 -2.92 -2.91
C TYR A 75 14.55 -4.35 -2.55
N ASP A 76 15.25 -5.36 -3.08
CA ASP A 76 14.76 -6.74 -3.04
C ASP A 76 14.67 -7.27 -1.62
N TRP A 77 15.75 -7.20 -0.84
CA TRP A 77 15.72 -7.69 0.54
C TRP A 77 14.85 -6.82 1.45
N PHE A 78 14.84 -5.50 1.24
CA PHE A 78 14.09 -4.59 2.09
C PHE A 78 12.60 -4.82 1.94
N PHE A 79 12.08 -4.81 0.71
CA PHE A 79 10.65 -5.01 0.47
C PHE A 79 10.22 -6.47 0.66
N GLN A 80 11.09 -7.45 0.44
CA GLN A 80 10.81 -8.84 0.85
C GLN A 80 10.60 -8.93 2.37
N GLY A 81 11.50 -8.34 3.16
CA GLY A 81 11.38 -8.31 4.63
C GLY A 81 10.18 -7.48 5.10
N TYR A 82 9.97 -6.31 4.51
CA TYR A 82 8.86 -5.41 4.82
C TYR A 82 7.50 -6.10 4.60
N ASN A 83 7.33 -6.76 3.46
CA ASN A 83 6.08 -7.40 3.08
C ASN A 83 5.80 -8.63 3.95
N SER A 84 6.79 -9.53 4.07
CA SER A 84 6.61 -10.79 4.82
C SER A 84 6.54 -10.61 6.33
N GLN A 85 7.28 -9.65 6.89
CA GLN A 85 7.37 -9.50 8.35
C GLN A 85 6.42 -8.44 8.90
N LEU A 86 6.12 -7.37 8.15
CA LEU A 86 5.33 -6.25 8.66
C LEU A 86 3.93 -6.18 8.06
N LEU A 87 3.81 -6.21 6.73
CA LEU A 87 2.48 -6.18 6.08
C LEU A 87 1.70 -7.47 6.32
N GLN A 88 2.38 -8.60 6.44
CA GLN A 88 1.78 -9.90 6.76
C GLN A 88 1.87 -10.23 8.26
N SER A 89 2.24 -9.26 9.12
CA SER A 89 2.32 -9.48 10.56
C SER A 89 0.96 -9.92 11.14
N PRO A 90 0.94 -10.90 12.06
CA PRO A 90 -0.28 -11.25 12.81
C PRO A 90 -0.73 -10.10 13.74
N ASN A 91 0.18 -9.17 14.07
CA ASN A 91 -0.16 -8.00 14.86
C ASN A 91 -0.83 -6.93 13.98
N ASN A 92 -2.13 -6.71 14.19
CA ASN A 92 -2.93 -5.73 13.46
C ASN A 92 -2.39 -4.29 13.56
N ILE A 93 -1.80 -3.91 14.71
CA ILE A 93 -1.24 -2.58 14.92
C ILE A 93 0.02 -2.41 14.08
N THR A 94 0.94 -3.39 14.12
CA THR A 94 2.14 -3.42 13.29
C THR A 94 1.76 -3.33 11.81
N ARG A 95 0.80 -4.14 11.36
CA ARG A 95 0.32 -4.10 9.98
C ARG A 95 -0.22 -2.74 9.59
N ARG A 96 -1.06 -2.12 10.44
CA ARG A 96 -1.61 -0.78 10.18
C ARG A 96 -0.52 0.29 10.07
N HIS A 97 0.47 0.26 10.96
CA HIS A 97 1.60 1.19 10.91
C HIS A 97 2.48 0.96 9.68
N ALA A 98 2.69 -0.29 9.28
CA ALA A 98 3.43 -0.64 8.08
C ALA A 98 2.72 -0.15 6.81
N VAL A 99 1.41 -0.36 6.68
CA VAL A 99 0.64 0.18 5.53
C VAL A 99 0.78 1.70 5.44
N LYS A 100 0.66 2.41 6.57
CA LYS A 100 0.81 3.86 6.61
C LYS A 100 2.21 4.31 6.19
N LEU A 101 3.24 3.67 6.74
CA LEU A 101 4.64 4.01 6.43
C LEU A 101 5.01 3.66 4.98
N LEU A 102 4.48 2.57 4.43
CA LEU A 102 4.63 2.22 3.02
C LEU A 102 4.07 3.33 2.13
N GLY A 103 2.87 3.85 2.44
CA GLY A 103 2.30 5.01 1.77
C GLY A 103 3.19 6.25 1.89
N ASP A 104 3.65 6.58 3.10
CA ASP A 104 4.56 7.71 3.36
C ASP A 104 5.86 7.60 2.53
N MET A 105 6.41 6.39 2.35
CA MET A 105 7.62 6.14 1.56
C MET A 105 7.35 6.22 0.06
N LEU A 106 6.39 5.45 -0.46
CA LEU A 106 6.20 5.31 -1.89
C LEU A 106 5.62 6.57 -2.56
N LEU A 107 4.85 7.38 -1.81
CA LEU A 107 4.27 8.62 -2.32
C LEU A 107 5.22 9.82 -2.25
N ASP A 108 6.41 9.69 -1.64
CA ASP A 108 7.44 10.74 -1.72
C ASP A 108 7.99 10.83 -3.14
N ARG A 109 8.06 12.06 -3.69
CA ARG A 109 8.52 12.29 -5.07
C ARG A 109 9.93 11.79 -5.34
N SER A 110 10.79 11.75 -4.31
CA SER A 110 12.17 11.26 -4.41
C SER A 110 12.21 9.75 -4.63
N ASN A 111 11.14 9.03 -4.27
CA ASN A 111 11.03 7.58 -4.36
C ASN A 111 10.22 7.12 -5.59
N SER A 112 10.00 7.98 -6.60
CA SER A 112 9.15 7.65 -7.76
C SER A 112 9.60 6.40 -8.51
N ALA A 113 10.91 6.20 -8.70
CA ALA A 113 11.44 4.98 -9.33
C ALA A 113 11.17 3.72 -8.48
N VAL A 114 11.29 3.84 -7.16
CA VAL A 114 10.98 2.75 -6.21
C VAL A 114 9.49 2.45 -6.22
N MET A 115 8.64 3.47 -6.21
CA MET A 115 7.18 3.34 -6.31
C MET A 115 6.77 2.60 -7.58
N VAL A 116 7.30 2.99 -8.73
CA VAL A 116 6.99 2.31 -10.01
C VAL A 116 7.43 0.86 -9.98
N ARG A 117 8.61 0.56 -9.43
CA ARG A 117 9.08 -0.83 -9.27
C ARG A 117 8.20 -1.63 -8.31
N TYR A 118 7.71 -1.00 -7.24
CA TYR A 118 6.84 -1.62 -6.24
C TYR A 118 5.43 -1.88 -6.74
N ASP A 119 4.85 -0.92 -7.47
CA ASP A 119 3.54 -1.05 -8.11
C ASP A 119 3.56 -2.08 -9.26
N SER A 120 4.74 -2.33 -9.84
CA SER A 120 4.96 -3.41 -10.82
C SER A 120 5.06 -4.81 -10.18
N ASN A 121 4.93 -4.92 -8.84
CA ASN A 121 4.97 -6.21 -8.16
C ASN A 121 3.67 -6.99 -8.42
N LYS A 122 3.82 -8.14 -9.08
CA LYS A 122 2.74 -9.06 -9.46
C LYS A 122 1.78 -9.41 -8.31
N THR A 123 2.31 -9.73 -7.12
CA THR A 123 1.47 -10.11 -5.97
C THR A 123 0.58 -8.95 -5.53
N ILE A 124 1.13 -7.74 -5.50
CA ILE A 124 0.42 -6.53 -5.08
C ILE A 124 -0.65 -6.15 -6.10
N GLN A 125 -0.31 -6.24 -7.38
CA GLN A 125 -1.25 -6.05 -8.48
C GLN A 125 -2.41 -7.05 -8.40
N LEU A 126 -2.11 -8.32 -8.09
CA LEU A 126 -3.12 -9.37 -7.96
C LEU A 126 -4.04 -9.13 -6.76
N ASP A 127 -3.48 -8.85 -5.59
CA ASP A 127 -4.25 -8.55 -4.38
C ASP A 127 -5.13 -7.31 -4.57
N THR A 128 -4.60 -6.27 -5.21
CA THR A 128 -5.36 -5.05 -5.54
C THR A 128 -6.49 -5.35 -6.51
N PHE A 129 -6.24 -6.19 -7.53
CA PHE A 129 -7.27 -6.64 -8.46
C PHE A 129 -8.37 -7.43 -7.74
N HIS A 130 -8.03 -8.34 -6.83
CA HIS A 130 -9.03 -9.10 -6.06
C HIS A 130 -9.93 -8.19 -5.22
N VAL A 131 -9.36 -7.15 -4.59
CA VAL A 131 -10.14 -6.13 -3.87
C VAL A 131 -11.02 -5.33 -4.83
N PHE A 132 -10.47 -4.88 -5.96
CA PHE A 132 -11.22 -4.14 -6.98
C PHE A 132 -12.40 -4.94 -7.54
N LYS A 133 -12.21 -6.25 -7.78
CA LYS A 133 -13.26 -7.17 -8.23
C LYS A 133 -14.47 -7.15 -7.30
N LEU A 134 -14.30 -7.02 -5.98
CA LEU A 134 -15.41 -6.99 -5.03
C LEU A 134 -16.32 -5.76 -5.24
N PHE A 135 -15.74 -4.60 -5.56
CA PHE A 135 -16.52 -3.39 -5.86
C PHE A 135 -17.31 -3.53 -7.16
N VAL A 136 -16.71 -4.14 -8.17
CA VAL A 136 -17.33 -4.34 -9.48
C VAL A 136 -18.35 -5.48 -9.45
N ALA A 137 -18.13 -6.55 -8.70
CA ALA A 137 -19.06 -7.68 -8.63
C ALA A 137 -20.25 -7.44 -7.69
N ASN A 138 -20.21 -6.40 -6.86
CA ASN A 138 -21.33 -6.09 -5.96
C ASN A 138 -22.61 -5.81 -6.78
N GLN A 139 -23.69 -6.57 -6.55
CA GLN A 139 -24.96 -6.36 -7.25
C GLN A 139 -25.70 -5.10 -6.77
N LYS A 140 -25.44 -4.66 -5.53
CA LYS A 140 -26.03 -3.45 -4.93
C LYS A 140 -24.97 -2.36 -4.80
N LYS A 141 -24.43 -1.92 -5.94
CA LYS A 141 -23.41 -0.87 -5.98
C LYS A 141 -24.04 0.46 -5.54
N PRO A 142 -23.43 1.20 -4.60
CA PRO A 142 -23.84 2.57 -4.33
C PRO A 142 -23.76 3.45 -5.59
N PRO A 143 -24.67 4.42 -5.79
CA PRO A 143 -24.65 5.31 -6.96
C PRO A 143 -23.31 6.02 -7.17
N GLU A 144 -22.60 6.37 -6.09
CA GLU A 144 -21.30 7.03 -6.16
C GLU A 144 -20.22 6.11 -6.77
N ILE A 145 -20.26 4.81 -6.45
CA ILE A 145 -19.34 3.82 -7.01
C ILE A 145 -19.64 3.61 -8.49
N ILE A 146 -20.92 3.51 -8.87
CA ILE A 146 -21.34 3.44 -10.28
C ILE A 146 -20.81 4.66 -11.03
N SER A 147 -21.04 5.86 -10.50
CA SER A 147 -20.56 7.11 -11.10
C SER A 147 -19.04 7.13 -11.32
N VAL A 148 -18.25 6.71 -10.33
CA VAL A 148 -16.78 6.60 -10.46
C VAL A 148 -16.38 5.62 -11.54
N LEU A 149 -16.99 4.43 -11.59
CA LEU A 149 -16.70 3.39 -12.59
C LEU A 149 -17.08 3.85 -14.00
N VAL A 150 -18.26 4.46 -14.17
CA VAL A 150 -18.73 4.98 -15.46
C VAL A 150 -17.84 6.13 -15.96
N THR A 151 -17.53 7.09 -15.09
CA THR A 151 -16.66 8.24 -15.40
C THR A 151 -15.28 7.81 -15.88
N ASN A 152 -14.75 6.70 -15.35
CA ASN A 152 -13.43 6.18 -15.70
C ASN A 152 -13.47 5.00 -16.69
N ARG A 153 -14.63 4.65 -17.25
CA ARG A 153 -14.86 3.41 -18.02
C ARG A 153 -13.79 3.17 -19.07
N SER A 154 -13.54 4.13 -19.97
CA SER A 154 -12.58 3.96 -21.06
C SER A 154 -11.15 3.71 -20.57
N LYS A 155 -10.74 4.36 -19.48
CA LYS A 155 -9.41 4.18 -18.89
C LYS A 155 -9.30 2.81 -18.21
N LEU A 156 -10.33 2.40 -17.47
CA LEU A 156 -10.40 1.11 -16.79
C LEU A 156 -10.39 -0.04 -17.79
N LEU A 157 -11.20 0.03 -18.84
CA LEU A 157 -11.25 -1.02 -19.87
C LEU A 157 -9.91 -1.15 -20.62
N ARG A 158 -9.26 -0.02 -20.95
CA ARG A 158 -7.92 -0.06 -21.55
C ARG A 158 -6.90 -0.68 -20.60
N PHE A 159 -6.86 -0.22 -19.35
CA PHE A 159 -5.94 -0.76 -18.34
C PHE A 159 -6.15 -2.27 -18.16
N LEU A 160 -7.38 -2.70 -17.94
CA LEU A 160 -7.72 -4.12 -17.75
C LEU A 160 -7.45 -4.94 -19.01
N GLY A 161 -7.56 -4.38 -20.22
CA GLY A 161 -7.17 -5.08 -21.44
C GLY A 161 -5.67 -5.42 -21.47
N ASP A 162 -4.83 -4.50 -21.04
CA ASP A 162 -3.36 -4.64 -21.03
C ASP A 162 -2.83 -5.33 -19.75
N PHE A 163 -3.65 -5.43 -18.71
CA PHE A 163 -3.26 -5.94 -17.39
C PHE A 163 -3.08 -7.47 -17.41
N SER A 164 -1.85 -7.95 -17.19
CA SER A 164 -1.54 -9.38 -17.15
C SER A 164 -0.50 -9.66 -16.07
N ILE A 165 -0.76 -10.65 -15.23
CA ILE A 165 0.11 -11.03 -14.09
C ILE A 165 0.83 -12.33 -14.39
N ASP A 166 0.07 -13.35 -14.81
CA ASP A 166 0.58 -14.60 -15.34
C ASP A 166 -0.43 -15.15 -16.35
N LYS A 167 0.04 -15.60 -17.51
CA LYS A 167 -0.86 -16.09 -18.58
C LYS A 167 -1.38 -17.50 -18.30
N GLU A 168 -0.79 -18.19 -17.33
CA GLU A 168 -1.19 -19.55 -16.93
C GLU A 168 -2.27 -19.58 -15.83
N ASP A 169 -2.61 -18.42 -15.24
CA ASP A 169 -3.68 -18.32 -14.24
C ASP A 169 -5.05 -18.15 -14.92
N GLU A 170 -5.65 -19.28 -15.29
CA GLU A 170 -6.98 -19.33 -15.93
C GLU A 170 -8.07 -18.67 -15.06
N GLN A 171 -7.97 -18.78 -13.73
CA GLN A 171 -8.94 -18.22 -12.80
C GLN A 171 -8.87 -16.70 -12.80
N PHE A 172 -7.66 -16.14 -12.79
CA PHE A 172 -7.44 -14.70 -12.90
C PHE A 172 -7.99 -14.14 -14.22
N GLU A 173 -7.68 -14.76 -15.36
CA GLU A 173 -8.18 -14.28 -16.66
C GLU A 173 -9.71 -14.38 -16.77
N ALA A 174 -10.33 -15.40 -16.18
CA ALA A 174 -11.79 -15.51 -16.10
C ALA A 174 -12.42 -14.39 -15.24
N ASP A 175 -11.87 -14.14 -14.05
CA ASP A 175 -12.30 -13.06 -13.15
C ASP A 175 -12.17 -11.70 -13.83
N LYS A 176 -11.05 -11.46 -14.53
CA LYS A 176 -10.76 -10.24 -15.27
C LYS A 176 -11.75 -10.03 -16.42
N ALA A 177 -12.04 -11.07 -17.19
CA ALA A 177 -13.05 -11.00 -18.25
C ALA A 177 -14.44 -10.64 -17.69
N GLN A 178 -14.81 -11.19 -16.53
CA GLN A 178 -16.07 -10.85 -15.86
C GLN A 178 -16.11 -9.37 -15.42
N VAL A 179 -15.02 -8.87 -14.81
CA VAL A 179 -14.91 -7.46 -14.40
C VAL A 179 -15.00 -6.52 -15.59
N ILE A 180 -14.31 -6.82 -16.70
CA ILE A 180 -14.37 -6.05 -17.95
C ILE A 180 -15.81 -5.99 -18.47
N LYS A 181 -16.48 -7.14 -18.53
CA LYS A 181 -17.87 -7.24 -19.00
C LYS A 181 -18.80 -6.37 -18.16
N GLU A 182 -18.72 -6.48 -16.84
CA GLU A 182 -19.56 -5.73 -15.91
C GLU A 182 -19.35 -4.21 -16.07
N ILE A 183 -18.09 -3.74 -16.12
CA ILE A 183 -17.78 -2.30 -16.29
C ILE A 183 -18.31 -1.77 -17.64
N ALA A 184 -18.24 -2.59 -18.70
CA ALA A 184 -18.71 -2.21 -20.02
C ALA A 184 -20.24 -2.01 -20.06
N THR A 185 -20.99 -2.75 -19.24
CA THR A 185 -22.47 -2.72 -19.20
C THR A 185 -23.06 -1.80 -18.13
N LEU A 186 -22.24 -1.20 -17.25
CA LEU A 186 -22.75 -0.29 -16.23
C LEU A 186 -23.42 0.93 -16.87
N GLU A 187 -24.52 1.39 -16.32
CA GLU A 187 -25.17 2.64 -16.71
C GLU A 187 -25.48 3.46 -15.46
N ILE A 188 -25.53 4.78 -15.61
CA ILE A 188 -26.01 5.65 -14.53
C ILE A 188 -27.52 5.53 -14.54
N ILE A 189 -28.08 4.82 -13.56
CA ILE A 189 -29.54 4.79 -13.36
C ILE A 189 -29.91 6.12 -12.75
N ASP A 190 -30.49 7.01 -13.56
CA ASP A 190 -31.04 8.27 -13.09
C ASP A 190 -32.45 7.98 -12.56
N GLU A 191 -32.67 8.01 -11.24
CA GLU A 191 -34.00 7.78 -10.61
C GLU A 191 -35.03 8.88 -10.94
N ARG A 192 -34.77 9.75 -11.92
CA ARG A 192 -35.61 10.89 -12.32
C ARG A 192 -36.54 10.65 -13.50
N SER A 193 -36.56 9.47 -14.11
CA SER A 193 -37.40 9.23 -15.31
C SER A 193 -38.76 8.54 -15.04
N CYS A 194 -39.24 8.51 -13.79
CA CYS A 194 -40.54 7.90 -13.45
C CYS A 194 -41.55 8.92 -12.89
N THR A 195 -41.79 10.02 -13.62
CA THR A 195 -43.05 10.78 -13.54
C THR A 195 -43.25 11.39 -14.92
N ASP A 196 -44.21 10.86 -15.70
CA ASP A 196 -44.99 11.55 -16.75
C ASP A 196 -45.53 10.52 -17.74
N ALA A 197 -46.55 9.76 -17.31
CA ALA A 197 -47.53 9.11 -18.19
C ALA A 197 -48.63 8.48 -17.33
N ASP A 198 -49.49 9.30 -16.72
CA ASP A 198 -50.89 8.95 -16.50
C ASP A 198 -51.64 10.19 -16.04
N ASP A 199 -52.12 10.97 -17.01
CA ASP A 199 -53.29 11.83 -16.86
C ASP A 199 -53.71 12.29 -18.25
N CYS A 200 -54.49 11.45 -18.93
CA CYS A 200 -55.44 11.85 -19.98
C CYS A 200 -56.29 10.63 -20.34
N GLU A 201 -57.46 10.50 -19.72
CA GLU A 201 -58.67 10.12 -20.46
C GLU A 201 -59.91 10.67 -19.75
N VAL A 202 -60.83 11.16 -20.59
CA VAL A 202 -61.96 12.08 -20.33
C VAL A 202 -63.20 11.33 -19.87
#